data_AF-A0A8T6SAH2-F1
#
_entry.id   AF-A0A8T6SAH2-F1
#
_cell.length_a   1.000
_cell.length_b   1.000
_cell.length_c   1.000
_cell.angle_alpha   90.00
_cell.angle_beta   90.00
_cell.angle_gamma   90.00
#
_symmetry.space_group_name_H-M   'P 1'
#
loop_
_entity.id
_entity.type
_entity.pdbx_description
1 polymer ?
#
loop_
_entity_poly.entity_id
_entity_poly.type
_entity_poly.pdbx_seq_one_letter_code
_entity_poly.pdbx_strand_id
1 'polypeptide(L)'
;MRNRRSIRKYKKQPIPPKEILQVLEAGRLAPSGANQQPWTYILVTDNELKQEIRKEAETVEKSFHCKASKSLKNWFKKQGITPQKSFLTEAPALIVVAGYTKVPYWLESTWISIAYILLQAASQGFGTLTYTPSDTRFLNKLLKIPKDY
;
A
#
# COMPACT_ATOMS: atom_id res chain seq x y z
N MET A 1 -11.23 14.99 4.75
CA MET A 1 -10.25 14.52 5.77
C MET A 1 -10.90 13.81 6.96
N ARG A 2 -11.79 14.45 7.73
CA ARG A 2 -12.36 13.88 8.98
C ARG A 2 -13.05 12.52 8.82
N ASN A 3 -13.64 12.26 7.65
CA ASN A 3 -14.35 11.00 7.36
C ASN A 3 -13.44 9.86 6.89
N ARG A 4 -12.16 10.13 6.58
CA ARG A 4 -11.24 9.09 6.10
C ARG A 4 -10.88 8.15 7.25
N ARG A 5 -11.11 6.85 7.05
CA ARG A 5 -10.70 5.77 7.97
C ARG A 5 -9.97 4.70 7.19
N SER A 6 -9.17 3.88 7.88
CA SER A 6 -8.53 2.71 7.27
C SER A 6 -9.56 1.61 7.03
N ILE A 7 -9.81 1.29 5.76
CA ILE A 7 -10.80 0.28 5.34
C ILE A 7 -10.09 -1.05 5.10
N ARG A 8 -10.63 -2.13 5.67
CA ARG A 8 -10.03 -3.48 5.60
C ARG A 8 -10.97 -4.53 5.03
N LYS A 9 -12.14 -4.11 4.54
CA LYS A 9 -13.15 -4.94 3.88
C LYS A 9 -13.58 -4.22 2.62
N TYR A 10 -13.54 -4.90 1.50
CA TYR A 10 -13.72 -4.30 0.19
C TYR A 10 -14.83 -4.99 -0.59
N LYS A 11 -15.55 -4.22 -1.40
CA LYS A 11 -16.46 -4.79 -2.40
C LYS A 11 -15.60 -5.29 -3.57
N LYS A 12 -16.00 -6.42 -4.17
CA LYS A 12 -15.35 -6.96 -5.38
C LYS A 12 -15.67 -6.18 -6.67
N GLN A 13 -16.51 -5.15 -6.58
CA GLN A 13 -16.90 -4.33 -7.72
C GLN A 13 -15.64 -3.69 -8.34
N PRO A 14 -15.39 -3.88 -9.65
CA PRO A 14 -14.29 -3.21 -10.34
C PRO A 14 -14.42 -1.70 -10.25
N ILE A 15 -13.28 -1.02 -10.14
CA ILE A 15 -13.22 0.44 -10.15
C ILE A 15 -12.98 0.91 -11.59
N PRO A 16 -13.73 1.90 -12.09
CA PRO A 16 -13.47 2.48 -13.41
C PRO A 16 -12.02 2.98 -13.54
N PRO A 17 -11.30 2.65 -14.64
CA PRO A 17 -9.89 3.05 -14.80
C PRO A 17 -9.66 4.55 -14.65
N LYS A 18 -10.59 5.38 -15.12
CA LYS A 18 -10.55 6.84 -14.99
C LYS A 18 -10.50 7.30 -13.53
N GLU A 19 -11.24 6.65 -12.64
CA GLU A 19 -11.27 7.01 -11.21
C GLU A 19 -9.94 6.64 -10.53
N ILE A 20 -9.36 5.48 -10.87
CA ILE A 20 -8.01 5.10 -10.41
C ILE A 20 -6.97 6.10 -10.90
N LEU A 21 -7.01 6.48 -12.18
CA LEU A 21 -6.07 7.45 -12.75
C LEU A 21 -6.15 8.81 -12.04
N GLN A 22 -7.35 9.27 -11.68
CA GLN A 22 -7.51 10.50 -10.90
C GLN A 22 -6.87 10.41 -9.50
N VAL A 23 -6.98 9.25 -8.84
CA VAL A 23 -6.33 8.99 -7.55
C VAL A 23 -4.80 9.04 -7.69
N LEU A 24 -4.25 8.40 -8.72
CA LEU A 24 -2.81 8.41 -9.00
C LEU A 24 -2.31 9.80 -9.40
N GLU A 25 -3.09 10.54 -10.18
CA GLU A 25 -2.76 11.90 -10.59
C GLU A 25 -2.67 12.85 -9.39
N ALA A 26 -3.57 12.71 -8.41
CA ALA A 26 -3.44 13.46 -7.16
C ALA A 26 -2.11 13.16 -6.46
N GLY A 27 -1.69 11.91 -6.41
CA GLY A 27 -0.35 11.55 -5.92
C GLY A 27 0.76 12.25 -6.70
N ARG A 28 0.70 12.21 -8.04
CA ARG A 28 1.70 12.83 -8.93
C ARG A 28 1.83 14.34 -8.72
N LEU A 29 0.74 15.01 -8.34
CA LEU A 29 0.72 16.46 -8.07
C LEU A 29 1.29 16.86 -6.70
N ALA A 30 1.70 15.91 -5.86
CA ALA A 30 2.33 16.21 -4.59
C ALA A 30 3.68 16.94 -4.77
N PRO A 31 4.07 17.82 -3.83
CA PRO A 31 5.39 18.41 -3.86
C PRO A 31 6.46 17.36 -3.55
N SER A 32 7.66 17.57 -4.08
CA SER A 32 8.85 16.76 -3.79
C SER A 32 10.10 17.63 -3.74
N GLY A 33 11.13 17.16 -3.03
CA GLY A 33 12.43 17.82 -3.00
C GLY A 33 12.92 18.08 -4.42
N ALA A 34 13.21 19.35 -4.75
CA ALA A 34 13.62 19.79 -6.09
C ALA A 34 12.73 19.27 -7.25
N ASN A 35 11.43 19.03 -6.99
CA ASN A 35 10.46 18.47 -7.95
C ASN A 35 10.89 17.13 -8.59
N GLN A 36 11.69 16.34 -7.88
CA GLN A 36 12.25 15.07 -8.39
C GLN A 36 11.18 13.99 -8.64
N GLN A 37 10.00 14.09 -8.01
CA GLN A 37 8.89 13.15 -8.17
C GLN A 37 9.33 11.68 -8.04
N PRO A 38 9.92 11.28 -6.90
CA PRO A 38 10.61 10.00 -6.73
C PRO A 38 9.69 8.77 -6.70
N TRP A 39 8.40 8.90 -6.95
CA TRP A 39 7.43 7.84 -6.79
C TRP A 39 7.14 7.13 -8.11
N THR A 40 7.03 5.80 -8.03
CA THR A 40 6.43 4.96 -9.07
C THR A 40 5.19 4.30 -8.50
N TYR A 41 4.06 4.45 -9.19
CA TYR A 41 2.81 3.79 -8.82
C TYR A 41 2.59 2.57 -9.70
N ILE A 42 2.47 1.40 -9.08
CA ILE A 42 2.22 0.12 -9.75
C ILE A 42 0.80 -0.31 -9.40
N LEU A 43 -0.09 -0.28 -10.39
CA LEU A 43 -1.46 -0.74 -10.25
C LEU A 43 -1.53 -2.25 -10.48
N VAL A 44 -1.99 -2.99 -9.46
CA VAL A 44 -2.20 -4.44 -9.55
C VAL A 44 -3.70 -4.73 -9.45
N THR A 45 -4.29 -5.13 -10.58
CA THR A 45 -5.70 -5.58 -10.67
C THR A 45 -5.83 -7.07 -10.97
N ASP A 46 -4.75 -7.69 -11.45
CA ASP A 46 -4.71 -9.13 -11.74
C ASP A 46 -4.93 -9.96 -10.46
N ASN A 47 -5.87 -10.90 -10.53
CA ASN A 47 -6.28 -11.66 -9.35
C ASN A 47 -5.24 -12.70 -8.92
N GLU A 48 -4.53 -13.31 -9.87
CA GLU A 48 -3.49 -14.29 -9.58
C GLU A 48 -2.31 -13.61 -8.89
N LEU A 49 -1.86 -12.47 -9.42
CA LEU A 49 -0.79 -11.67 -8.84
C LEU A 49 -1.17 -11.11 -7.46
N LYS A 50 -2.42 -10.67 -7.25
CA LYS A 50 -2.91 -10.29 -5.90
C LYS A 50 -2.87 -11.46 -4.93
N GLN A 51 -3.21 -12.67 -5.38
CA GLN A 51 -3.14 -13.88 -4.57
C GLN A 51 -1.70 -14.23 -4.19
N GLU A 52 -0.74 -14.09 -5.11
CA GLU A 52 0.68 -14.27 -4.82
C GLU A 52 1.21 -13.24 -3.82
N ILE A 53 0.91 -11.95 -4.05
CA ILE A 53 1.25 -10.86 -3.12
C ILE A 53 0.71 -11.15 -1.72
N ARG A 54 -0.55 -11.59 -1.62
CA ARG A 54 -1.15 -11.95 -0.33
C ARG A 54 -0.41 -13.09 0.33
N LYS A 55 -0.09 -14.17 -0.40
CA LYS A 55 0.61 -15.33 0.15
C LYS A 55 1.97 -14.95 0.75
N GLU A 56 2.76 -14.17 0.02
CA GLU A 56 4.06 -13.71 0.50
C GLU A 56 3.93 -12.75 1.69
N ALA A 57 3.00 -11.80 1.63
CA ALA A 57 2.71 -10.88 2.72
C ALA A 57 2.32 -11.62 4.00
N GLU A 58 1.39 -12.58 3.92
CA GLU A 58 0.98 -13.38 5.08
C GLU A 58 2.11 -14.26 5.61
N THR A 59 3.04 -14.72 4.77
CA THR A 59 4.22 -15.49 5.19
C THR A 59 5.17 -14.63 6.03
N VAL A 60 5.46 -13.42 5.56
CA VAL A 60 6.26 -12.42 6.26
C VAL A 60 5.60 -12.04 7.59
N GLU A 61 4.30 -11.77 7.58
CA GLU A 61 3.53 -11.39 8.77
C GLU A 61 3.48 -12.51 9.81
N LYS A 62 3.30 -13.77 9.39
CA LYS A 62 3.37 -14.93 10.30
C LYS A 62 4.72 -14.99 11.01
N SER A 63 5.81 -14.84 10.26
CA SER A 63 7.17 -14.82 10.82
C SER A 63 7.35 -13.69 11.84
N PHE A 64 6.86 -12.48 11.52
CA PHE A 64 6.90 -11.32 12.41
C PHE A 64 6.07 -11.54 13.68
N HIS A 65 4.83 -12.01 13.55
CA HIS A 65 3.97 -12.32 14.69
C HIS A 65 4.56 -13.40 15.61
N CYS A 66 5.20 -14.42 15.04
CA CYS A 66 5.88 -15.47 15.82
C CYS A 66 7.05 -14.91 16.63
N LYS A 67 7.88 -14.06 16.01
CA LYS A 67 9.07 -13.44 16.62
C LYS A 67 8.76 -12.25 17.54
N ALA A 68 7.53 -11.74 17.52
CA ALA A 68 7.13 -10.60 18.34
C ALA A 68 7.28 -10.86 19.85
N SER A 69 7.64 -9.81 20.59
CA SER A 69 7.72 -9.82 22.05
C SER A 69 6.34 -10.06 22.69
N LYS A 70 6.32 -10.47 23.97
CA LYS A 70 5.06 -10.71 24.70
C LYS A 70 4.15 -9.48 24.74
N SER A 71 4.73 -8.29 24.95
CA SER A 71 3.98 -7.02 24.95
C SER A 71 3.34 -6.75 23.59
N LEU A 72 4.08 -6.98 22.50
CA LEU A 72 3.59 -6.77 21.15
C LEU A 72 2.52 -7.79 20.75
N LYS A 73 2.68 -9.07 21.11
CA LYS A 73 1.65 -10.11 20.92
C LYS A 73 0.34 -9.76 21.64
N ASN A 74 0.43 -9.25 22.87
CA ASN A 74 -0.74 -8.79 23.62
C ASN A 74 -1.42 -7.60 22.92
N TRP A 75 -0.64 -6.66 22.38
CA TRP A 75 -1.17 -5.53 21.63
C TRP A 75 -1.89 -5.99 20.35
N PHE A 76 -1.31 -6.91 19.57
CA PHE A 76 -1.99 -7.47 18.40
C PHE A 76 -3.34 -8.09 18.74
N LYS A 77 -3.40 -8.88 19.82
CA LYS A 77 -4.66 -9.49 20.30
C LYS A 77 -5.70 -8.44 20.66
N LYS A 78 -5.30 -7.36 21.35
CA LYS A 78 -6.21 -6.25 21.70
C LYS A 78 -6.73 -5.50 20.48
N GLN A 79 -5.90 -5.34 19.44
CA GLN A 79 -6.25 -4.61 18.22
C GLN A 79 -6.88 -5.49 17.12
N GLY A 80 -7.02 -6.80 17.36
CA GLY A 80 -7.52 -7.74 16.35
C GLY A 80 -6.59 -7.85 15.13
N ILE A 81 -5.29 -7.59 15.29
CA ILE A 81 -4.31 -7.65 14.20
C ILE A 81 -3.91 -9.11 14.02
N THR A 82 -4.22 -9.65 12.85
CA THR A 82 -3.88 -11.02 12.47
C THR A 82 -2.88 -11.01 11.31
N PRO A 83 -2.13 -12.11 11.13
CA PRO A 83 -1.31 -12.29 9.94
C PRO A 83 -2.13 -12.39 8.65
N GLN A 84 -3.41 -12.73 8.71
CA GLN A 84 -4.29 -12.86 7.54
C GLN A 84 -4.64 -11.50 6.96
N LYS A 85 -4.38 -11.32 5.66
CA LYS A 85 -4.56 -10.05 4.94
C LYS A 85 -5.55 -10.23 3.79
N SER A 86 -6.77 -10.67 4.10
CA SER A 86 -7.79 -10.96 3.08
C SER A 86 -8.10 -9.78 2.15
N PHE A 87 -7.97 -8.55 2.67
CA PHE A 87 -8.10 -7.33 1.89
C PHE A 87 -7.19 -7.24 0.66
N LEU A 88 -6.02 -7.91 0.65
CA LEU A 88 -5.12 -7.93 -0.51
C LEU A 88 -5.74 -8.61 -1.73
N THR A 89 -6.70 -9.50 -1.51
CA THR A 89 -7.44 -10.21 -2.57
C THR A 89 -8.88 -9.74 -2.71
N GLU A 90 -9.49 -9.23 -1.63
CA GLU A 90 -10.85 -8.66 -1.68
C GLU A 90 -10.88 -7.30 -2.40
N ALA A 91 -9.83 -6.48 -2.24
CA ALA A 91 -9.76 -5.20 -2.91
C ALA A 91 -9.70 -5.39 -4.43
N PRO A 92 -10.47 -4.62 -5.21
CA PRO A 92 -10.48 -4.73 -6.67
C PRO A 92 -9.13 -4.33 -7.27
N ALA A 93 -8.43 -3.39 -6.63
CA ALA A 93 -7.11 -2.91 -7.03
C ALA A 93 -6.18 -2.77 -5.83
N LEU A 94 -4.89 -3.04 -6.03
CA LEU A 94 -3.80 -2.64 -5.14
C LEU A 94 -2.96 -1.57 -5.84
N ILE A 95 -2.58 -0.53 -5.11
CA ILE A 95 -1.61 0.47 -5.56
C ILE A 95 -0.35 0.23 -4.74
N VAL A 96 0.69 -0.31 -5.38
CA VAL A 96 2.03 -0.43 -4.79
C VAL A 96 2.79 0.85 -5.12
N VAL A 97 3.37 1.48 -4.10
CA VAL A 97 4.15 2.71 -4.24
C VAL A 97 5.61 2.40 -3.97
N ALA A 98 6.46 2.57 -4.98
CA ALA A 98 7.91 2.38 -4.90
C ALA A 98 8.61 3.74 -4.98
N GLY A 99 9.71 3.92 -4.26
CA GLY A 99 10.37 5.22 -4.09
C GLY A 99 11.81 5.20 -4.58
N TYR A 100 12.16 6.02 -5.57
CA TYR A 100 13.49 6.09 -6.14
C TYR A 100 14.51 6.66 -5.12
N THR A 101 15.35 5.78 -4.60
CA THR A 101 16.23 6.02 -3.44
C THR A 101 17.45 6.89 -3.74
N LYS A 102 17.71 7.23 -5.00
CA LYS A 102 18.92 7.98 -5.42
C LYS A 102 18.76 9.49 -5.40
N VAL A 103 17.58 10.00 -5.03
CA VAL A 103 17.34 11.45 -4.94
C VAL A 103 17.15 11.89 -3.49
N PRO A 104 17.51 13.13 -3.12
CA PRO A 104 17.30 13.65 -1.78
C PRO A 104 15.82 13.66 -1.39
N TYR A 105 15.55 13.41 -0.11
CA TYR A 105 14.20 13.44 0.46
C TYR A 105 13.20 12.54 -0.26
N TRP A 106 13.67 11.46 -0.90
CA TRP A 106 12.83 10.58 -1.71
C TRP A 106 11.70 9.96 -0.88
N LEU A 107 12.03 9.58 0.36
CA LEU A 107 11.12 8.91 1.27
C LEU A 107 10.02 9.87 1.73
N GLU A 108 10.40 11.04 2.23
CA GLU A 108 9.49 12.09 2.70
C GLU A 108 8.57 12.54 1.56
N SER A 109 9.14 12.80 0.38
CA SER A 109 8.39 13.19 -0.82
C SER A 109 7.39 12.11 -1.22
N THR A 110 7.80 10.84 -1.22
CA THR A 110 6.92 9.71 -1.55
C THR A 110 5.74 9.59 -0.59
N TRP A 111 5.98 9.76 0.71
CA TRP A 111 4.92 9.72 1.72
C TRP A 111 3.93 10.88 1.62
N ILE A 112 4.39 12.08 1.23
CA ILE A 112 3.48 13.19 0.92
C ILE A 112 2.59 12.83 -0.28
N SER A 113 3.15 12.22 -1.33
CA SER A 113 2.37 11.75 -2.49
C SER A 113 1.33 10.68 -2.10
N ILE A 114 1.69 9.76 -1.18
CA ILE A 114 0.75 8.78 -0.62
C ILE A 114 -0.39 9.49 0.12
N ALA A 115 -0.12 10.55 0.88
CA ALA A 115 -1.17 11.31 1.55
C ALA A 115 -2.17 11.92 0.54
N TYR A 116 -1.69 12.43 -0.59
CA TYR A 116 -2.55 12.95 -1.66
C TYR A 116 -3.42 11.85 -2.27
N ILE A 117 -2.85 10.66 -2.56
CA ILE A 117 -3.59 9.46 -3.00
C ILE A 117 -4.72 9.11 -2.01
N LEU A 118 -4.40 9.05 -0.71
CA LEU A 118 -5.37 8.67 0.32
C LEU A 118 -6.54 9.67 0.42
N LEU A 119 -6.25 10.95 0.26
CA LEU A 119 -7.26 12.02 0.32
C LEU A 119 -8.12 12.05 -0.94
N GLN A 120 -7.51 11.89 -2.11
CA GLN A 120 -8.24 11.83 -3.38
C GLN A 120 -9.16 10.62 -3.43
N ALA A 121 -8.67 9.44 -3.05
CA ALA A 121 -9.48 8.23 -2.95
C ALA A 121 -10.68 8.45 -2.01
N ALA A 122 -10.45 9.04 -0.84
CA ALA A 122 -11.52 9.34 0.12
C ALA A 122 -12.53 10.38 -0.42
N SER A 123 -12.08 11.36 -1.22
CA SER A 123 -12.96 12.36 -1.83
C SER A 123 -13.92 11.76 -2.86
N GLN A 124 -13.51 10.66 -3.51
CA GLN A 124 -14.32 9.89 -4.45
C GLN A 124 -15.16 8.80 -3.76
N GLY A 125 -15.10 8.70 -2.43
CA GLY A 125 -15.84 7.68 -1.68
C GLY A 125 -15.17 6.31 -1.61
N PHE A 126 -13.93 6.18 -2.07
CA PHE A 126 -13.18 4.93 -1.94
C PHE A 126 -12.62 4.73 -0.55
N GLY A 127 -12.67 3.47 -0.10
CA GLY A 127 -11.94 3.01 1.06
C GLY A 127 -10.50 2.67 0.71
N THR A 128 -9.55 3.00 1.58
CA THR A 128 -8.14 2.60 1.43
C THR A 128 -7.53 2.20 2.78
N LEU A 129 -6.44 1.44 2.72
CA LEU A 129 -5.59 1.10 3.84
C LEU A 129 -4.13 1.30 3.42
N THR A 130 -3.40 2.11 4.18
CA THR A 130 -1.93 2.09 4.12
C THR A 130 -1.45 0.79 4.76
N TYR A 131 -1.01 -0.15 3.92
CA TYR A 131 -0.47 -1.44 4.37
C TYR A 131 1.04 -1.47 4.16
N THR A 132 1.78 -1.78 5.23
CA THR A 132 3.24 -1.86 5.26
C THR A 132 3.65 -3.24 5.81
N PRO A 133 3.89 -4.26 4.95
CA PRO A 133 4.40 -5.54 5.42
C PRO A 133 5.75 -5.34 6.10
N SER A 134 6.08 -6.19 7.09
CA SER A 134 7.35 -6.07 7.84
C SER A 134 8.61 -6.30 7.00
N ASP A 135 8.45 -6.89 5.82
CA ASP A 135 9.49 -7.03 4.79
C ASP A 135 8.81 -6.82 3.43
N THR A 136 9.34 -5.91 2.61
CA THR A 136 8.80 -5.56 1.29
C THR A 136 9.58 -6.19 0.14
N ARG A 137 10.70 -6.87 0.38
CA ARG A 137 11.59 -7.40 -0.68
C ARG A 137 10.90 -8.38 -1.63
N PHE A 138 9.86 -9.07 -1.15
CA PHE A 138 9.05 -9.94 -1.98
C PHE A 138 8.31 -9.16 -3.09
N LEU A 139 7.87 -7.92 -2.82
CA LEU A 139 7.24 -7.06 -3.83
C LEU A 139 8.23 -6.72 -4.93
N ASN A 140 9.50 -6.42 -4.58
CA ASN A 140 10.51 -6.09 -5.57
C ASN A 140 10.74 -7.25 -6.55
N LYS A 141 10.76 -8.49 -6.04
CA LYS A 141 10.88 -9.69 -6.86
C LYS A 141 9.65 -9.92 -7.74
N LEU A 142 8.45 -9.91 -7.16
CA LEU A 142 7.20 -10.21 -7.86
C LEU A 142 6.88 -9.17 -8.95
N LEU A 143 7.08 -7.90 -8.63
CA LEU A 143 6.73 -6.77 -9.50
C LEU A 143 7.92 -6.28 -10.33
N LYS A 144 9.06 -6.97 -10.28
CA LYS A 144 10.30 -6.63 -11.01
C LYS A 144 10.74 -5.17 -10.78
N ILE A 145 10.60 -4.71 -9.54
CA ILE A 145 10.97 -3.35 -9.15
C ILE A 145 12.52 -3.24 -9.18
N PRO A 146 13.10 -2.22 -9.82
CA PRO A 146 14.55 -2.04 -9.86
C PRO A 146 15.15 -1.86 -8.46
N LYS A 147 16.44 -2.20 -8.28
CA LYS A 147 17.12 -2.15 -6.97
C LYS A 147 17.20 -0.76 -6.34
N ASP A 148 17.09 0.28 -7.15
CA ASP A 148 17.17 1.66 -6.70
C ASP A 148 15.81 2.21 -6.22
N TYR A 149 14.78 1.36 -6.11
CA TYR A 149 13.40 1.70 -5.73
C TYR A 149 12.90 0.92 -4.50
#